data_AF-A0A0Q3HAA4-F1
#
_entry.id   AF-A0A0Q3HAA4-F1
#
_cell.length_a   1.000
_cell.length_b   1.000
_cell.length_c   1.000
_cell.angle_alpha   90.00
_cell.angle_beta   90.00
_cell.angle_gamma   90.00
#
_symmetry.space_group_name_H-M   'P 1'
#
loop_
_entity.id
_entity.type
_entity.pdbx_description
1 polymer ?
#
loop_
_entity_poly.entity_id
_entity_poly.type
_entity_poly.pdbx_seq_one_letter_code
_entity_poly.pdbx_strand_id
1 'polypeptide(L)'
;VPQHFTQKGRHILGVYLVECGDKLLIVKQVIRFMNPISREDFAVNIRTVGFDILEADLHSSPSRWRRLGDLGGHAIFVSRHCSKSLLATKYSGLEEDCIYFIPDHPRPKFCPNPLRDSGVYNMRTGTITPLMSGTTAAVLRCVGHWRPTWLFHPKAV
;
A
#
# COMPACT_ATOMS: atom_id res chain seq x y z
N VAL A 1 -13.81 -9.30 -11.98
CA VAL A 1 -12.57 -8.51 -12.16
C VAL A 1 -12.98 -7.06 -12.29
N PRO A 2 -12.42 -6.09 -11.52
CA PRO A 2 -12.73 -4.68 -11.73
C PRO A 2 -12.34 -4.27 -13.15
N GLN A 3 -13.21 -3.52 -13.82
CA GLN A 3 -13.06 -3.13 -15.22
C GLN A 3 -11.94 -2.08 -15.47
N HIS A 4 -11.09 -1.80 -14.49
CA HIS A 4 -10.08 -0.72 -14.54
C HIS A 4 -8.65 -1.16 -14.86
N PHE A 5 -8.38 -2.46 -15.06
CA PHE A 5 -7.02 -2.95 -15.33
C PHE A 5 -6.82 -3.37 -16.79
N THR A 6 -7.14 -2.47 -17.73
CA THR A 6 -7.04 -2.73 -19.19
C THR A 6 -5.89 -1.95 -19.83
N GLN A 7 -4.69 -2.02 -19.26
CA GLN A 7 -3.46 -1.55 -19.94
C GLN A 7 -2.39 -2.66 -19.92
N LYS A 8 -1.85 -2.98 -21.10
CA LYS A 8 -0.74 -3.94 -21.26
C LYS A 8 0.50 -3.45 -20.49
N GLY A 9 0.79 -4.07 -19.35
CA GLY A 9 1.98 -3.83 -18.54
C GLY A 9 2.32 -5.05 -17.69
N ARG A 10 3.58 -5.18 -17.24
CA ARG A 10 3.95 -6.22 -16.27
C ARG A 10 3.50 -5.75 -14.88
N HIS A 11 2.84 -6.61 -14.12
CA HIS A 11 2.38 -6.31 -12.77
C HIS A 11 3.11 -7.19 -11.73
N ILE A 12 3.41 -6.62 -10.57
CA ILE A 12 3.78 -7.34 -9.35
C ILE A 12 2.63 -7.23 -8.36
N LEU A 13 2.50 -8.28 -7.55
CA LEU A 13 1.60 -8.30 -6.41
C LEU A 13 2.40 -8.21 -5.11
N GLY A 14 2.15 -7.17 -4.32
CA GLY A 14 2.44 -7.18 -2.89
C GLY A 14 1.30 -7.88 -2.15
N VAL A 15 1.60 -8.72 -1.16
CA VAL A 15 0.58 -9.43 -0.37
C VAL A 15 0.90 -9.23 1.11
N TYR A 16 -0.07 -8.69 1.85
CA TYR A 16 0.05 -8.40 3.27
C TYR A 16 -1.07 -9.08 4.03
N LEU A 17 -0.74 -9.76 5.12
CA LEU A 17 -1.72 -10.30 6.05
C LEU A 17 -1.92 -9.28 7.18
N VAL A 18 -3.18 -8.96 7.50
CA VAL A 18 -3.53 -7.91 8.47
C VAL A 18 -4.69 -8.37 9.34
N GLU A 19 -4.52 -8.27 10.65
CA GLU A 19 -5.64 -8.37 11.59
C GLU A 19 -6.39 -7.04 11.64
N CYS A 20 -7.71 -7.08 11.47
CA CYS A 20 -8.60 -5.92 11.37
C CYS A 20 -9.85 -6.10 12.24
N GLY A 21 -9.79 -5.61 13.48
CA GLY A 21 -10.80 -5.92 14.48
C GLY A 21 -10.81 -7.41 14.78
N ASP A 22 -11.93 -8.08 14.55
CA ASP A 22 -12.10 -9.52 14.65
C ASP A 22 -11.86 -10.27 13.33
N LYS A 23 -11.43 -9.56 12.28
CA LYS A 23 -11.26 -10.11 10.92
C LYS A 23 -9.81 -10.34 10.57
N LEU A 24 -9.56 -11.39 9.79
CA LEU A 24 -8.27 -11.62 9.15
C LEU A 24 -8.34 -11.25 7.67
N LEU A 25 -7.50 -10.30 7.25
CA LEU A 25 -7.52 -9.74 5.91
C LEU A 25 -6.23 -10.05 5.15
N ILE A 26 -6.36 -10.35 3.85
CA ILE A 26 -5.28 -10.25 2.87
C ILE A 26 -5.46 -8.96 2.09
N VAL A 27 -4.45 -8.09 2.15
CA VAL A 27 -4.36 -6.88 1.33
C VAL A 27 -3.39 -7.15 0.18
N LYS A 28 -3.92 -7.13 -1.04
CA LYS A 28 -3.17 -7.28 -2.29
C LYS A 28 -2.89 -5.91 -2.88
N GLN A 29 -1.61 -5.56 -2.99
CA GLN A 29 -1.15 -4.34 -3.65
C GLN A 29 -0.81 -4.63 -5.10
N VAL A 30 -1.49 -3.96 -6.03
CA VAL A 30 -1.20 -4.08 -7.47
C VAL A 30 -0.18 -3.03 -7.85
N ILE A 31 0.99 -3.51 -8.27
CA ILE A 31 2.15 -2.68 -8.60
C ILE A 31 2.42 -2.83 -10.09
N ARG A 32 2.44 -1.71 -10.82
CA ARG A 32 2.70 -1.72 -12.26
C ARG A 32 4.16 -1.35 -12.55
N PHE A 33 4.80 -2.15 -13.40
CA PHE A 33 6.06 -1.78 -14.04
C PHE A 33 5.80 -0.99 -15.31
N MET A 34 6.27 0.26 -15.35
CA MET A 34 6.37 1.02 -16.58
C MET A 34 7.76 0.77 -17.19
N ASN A 35 7.81 0.44 -18.49
CA ASN A 35 9.08 0.33 -19.21
C ASN A 35 9.80 1.69 -19.17
N PRO A 36 11.14 1.70 -19.08
CA PRO A 36 11.90 2.94 -19.19
C PRO A 36 11.64 3.57 -20.57
N ILE A 37 11.35 4.88 -20.59
CA ILE A 37 11.09 5.64 -21.81
C ILE A 37 12.39 5.85 -22.61
N SER A 38 13.55 5.80 -21.94
CA SER A 38 14.87 5.94 -22.54
C SER A 38 15.91 5.06 -21.83
N ARG A 39 17.05 4.80 -22.48
CA ARG A 39 18.21 4.09 -21.91
C ARG A 39 18.90 4.87 -20.77
N GLU A 40 18.55 6.13 -20.57
CA GLU A 40 19.15 7.01 -19.55
C GLU A 40 18.26 7.11 -18.30
N ASP A 41 16.97 6.77 -18.43
CA ASP A 41 16.00 6.67 -17.32
C ASP A 41 15.97 5.26 -16.71
N PHE A 42 17.09 4.81 -16.13
CA PHE A 42 17.13 3.53 -15.39
C PHE A 42 16.33 3.53 -14.08
N ALA A 43 15.67 4.64 -13.74
CA ALA A 43 14.72 4.70 -12.65
C ALA A 43 13.46 3.95 -13.06
N VAL A 44 13.50 2.62 -12.92
CA VAL A 44 12.37 1.70 -13.04
C VAL A 44 11.13 2.38 -12.43
N ASN A 45 10.19 2.78 -13.28
CA ASN A 45 9.02 3.53 -12.87
C ASN A 45 7.95 2.52 -12.41
N ILE A 46 8.20 1.97 -11.22
CA ILE A 46 7.25 1.17 -10.46
C ILE A 46 6.27 2.12 -9.80
N ARG A 47 4.97 1.87 -9.99
CA ARG A 47 3.92 2.56 -9.22
C ARG A 47 2.84 1.62 -8.75
N THR A 48 2.35 1.87 -7.54
CA THR A 48 1.14 1.28 -7.02
C THR A 48 -0.05 1.86 -7.79
N VAL A 49 -0.91 0.99 -8.29
CA VAL A 49 -2.08 1.37 -9.10
C VAL A 49 -3.41 1.01 -8.44
N GLY A 50 -3.38 0.24 -7.35
CA GLY A 50 -4.58 -0.07 -6.59
C GLY A 50 -4.40 -1.22 -5.63
N PHE A 51 -5.49 -1.56 -4.96
CA PHE A 51 -5.54 -2.62 -3.95
C PHE A 51 -6.78 -3.48 -4.09
N ASP A 52 -6.63 -4.76 -3.75
CA ASP A 52 -7.72 -5.70 -3.56
C ASP A 52 -7.65 -6.29 -2.15
N ILE A 53 -8.77 -6.27 -1.43
CA ILE A 53 -8.84 -6.71 -0.04
C ILE A 53 -9.71 -7.95 0.02
N LEU A 54 -9.23 -8.97 0.72
CA LEU A 54 -9.93 -10.22 0.94
C LEU A 54 -10.04 -10.50 2.44
N GLU A 55 -11.23 -10.82 2.91
CA GLU A 55 -11.50 -11.32 4.26
C GLU A 55 -11.48 -12.85 4.28
N ALA A 56 -10.92 -13.43 5.35
CA ALA A 56 -10.99 -14.85 5.62
C ALA A 56 -12.39 -15.22 6.12
N ASP A 57 -13.11 -16.01 5.35
CA ASP A 57 -14.34 -16.68 5.79
C ASP A 57 -13.96 -18.06 6.33
N LEU A 58 -13.70 -18.09 7.64
CA LEU A 58 -13.33 -19.30 8.36
C LEU A 58 -14.54 -20.15 8.77
N HIS A 59 -15.76 -19.59 8.66
CA HIS A 59 -17.00 -20.28 9.00
C HIS A 59 -17.50 -21.20 7.89
N SER A 60 -17.05 -21.00 6.64
CA SER A 60 -17.36 -21.92 5.54
C SER A 60 -16.49 -23.17 5.56
N SER A 61 -17.02 -24.28 5.05
CA SER A 61 -16.26 -25.52 4.79
C SER A 61 -16.33 -25.84 3.29
N PRO A 62 -15.21 -25.75 2.54
CA PRO A 62 -13.90 -25.28 2.99
C PRO A 62 -13.88 -23.78 3.29
N SER A 63 -12.92 -23.33 4.11
CA SER A 63 -12.70 -21.90 4.34
C SER A 63 -12.32 -21.21 3.04
N ARG A 64 -12.71 -19.95 2.88
CA ARG A 64 -12.48 -19.20 1.63
C ARG A 64 -12.12 -17.75 1.87
N TRP A 65 -11.58 -17.11 0.83
CA TRP A 65 -11.32 -15.68 0.82
C TRP A 65 -12.46 -14.95 0.11
N ARG A 66 -13.05 -13.95 0.75
CA ARG A 66 -14.14 -13.14 0.18
C ARG A 66 -13.66 -11.70 -0.05
N ARG A 67 -13.99 -11.12 -1.20
CA ARG A 67 -13.62 -9.73 -1.49
C ARG A 67 -14.41 -8.76 -0.62
N LEU A 68 -13.70 -7.80 -0.01
CA LEU A 68 -14.32 -6.71 0.74
C LEU A 68 -14.52 -5.46 -0.12
N GLY A 69 -15.63 -4.77 0.14
CA GLY A 69 -15.95 -3.46 -0.45
C GLY A 69 -15.48 -2.27 0.38
N ASP A 70 -15.38 -2.45 1.69
CA ASP A 70 -14.95 -1.45 2.68
C ASP A 70 -14.18 -2.13 3.83
N LEU A 71 -13.63 -1.32 4.74
CA LEU A 71 -12.87 -1.78 5.91
C LEU A 71 -13.67 -1.57 7.22
N GLY A 72 -14.98 -1.32 7.13
CA GLY A 72 -15.82 -1.02 8.28
C GLY A 72 -15.29 0.12 9.15
N GLY A 73 -14.81 1.21 8.53
CA GLY A 73 -14.30 2.38 9.26
C GLY A 73 -12.86 2.25 9.74
N HIS A 74 -12.15 1.17 9.38
CA HIS A 74 -10.73 1.02 9.70
C HIS A 74 -9.84 1.70 8.66
N ALA A 75 -8.71 2.19 9.13
CA ALA A 75 -7.55 2.53 8.33
C ALA A 75 -6.54 1.38 8.42
N ILE A 76 -6.01 0.92 7.30
CA ILE A 76 -5.01 -0.14 7.25
C ILE A 76 -3.67 0.44 6.81
N PHE A 77 -2.61 0.07 7.52
CA PHE A 77 -1.24 0.39 7.19
C PHE A 77 -0.56 -0.88 6.68
N VAL A 78 0.11 -0.80 5.53
CA VAL A 78 0.87 -1.92 4.96
C VAL A 78 2.30 -1.52 4.63
N SER A 79 3.22 -2.41 4.99
CA SER A 79 4.63 -2.43 4.59
C SER A 79 5.14 -3.86 4.76
N ARG A 80 6.28 -4.25 4.18
CA ARG A 80 6.82 -5.62 4.34
C ARG A 80 7.06 -5.99 5.80
N HIS A 81 7.45 -5.03 6.62
CA HIS A 81 7.90 -5.29 7.99
C HIS A 81 6.82 -5.01 9.03
N CYS A 82 5.76 -4.30 8.65
CA CYS A 82 4.69 -3.95 9.56
C CYS A 82 3.40 -3.72 8.79
N SER A 83 2.37 -4.48 9.16
CA SER A 83 1.00 -4.22 8.75
C SER A 83 0.13 -4.16 9.98
N LYS A 84 -0.78 -3.19 10.04
CA LYS A 84 -1.66 -2.96 11.19
C LYS A 84 -2.93 -2.26 10.75
N SER A 85 -4.04 -2.56 11.41
CA SER A 85 -5.29 -1.82 11.28
C SER A 85 -5.50 -0.93 12.50
N LEU A 86 -6.18 0.20 12.30
CA LEU A 86 -6.64 1.08 13.37
C LEU A 86 -8.07 1.53 13.04
N LEU A 87 -8.94 1.62 14.06
CA LEU A 87 -10.24 2.24 13.87
C LEU A 87 -10.05 3.75 13.65
N ALA A 88 -10.41 4.26 12.46
CA ALA A 88 -10.07 5.63 12.07
C ALA A 88 -10.71 6.68 13.00
N THR A 89 -11.93 6.42 13.47
CA THR A 89 -12.66 7.32 14.40
C THR A 89 -11.95 7.56 15.73
N LYS A 90 -10.98 6.72 16.12
CA LYS A 90 -10.21 6.88 17.36
C LYS A 90 -9.02 7.83 17.22
N TYR A 91 -8.63 8.22 16.00
CA TYR A 91 -7.41 9.00 15.75
C TYR A 91 -7.67 10.15 14.80
N SER A 92 -7.26 11.36 15.19
CA SER A 92 -7.29 12.53 14.31
C SER A 92 -6.33 12.34 13.13
N GLY A 93 -6.82 12.58 11.91
CA GLY A 93 -6.01 12.52 10.68
C GLY A 93 -6.00 11.15 9.99
N LEU A 94 -6.74 10.16 10.52
CA LEU A 94 -7.02 8.93 9.80
C LEU A 94 -8.34 9.03 9.05
N GLU A 95 -8.31 8.60 7.79
CA GLU A 95 -9.51 8.45 6.98
C GLU A 95 -10.02 7.00 7.06
N GLU A 96 -11.35 6.86 7.09
CA GLU A 96 -12.01 5.56 7.04
C GLU A 96 -11.80 4.89 5.68
N ASP A 97 -11.77 3.55 5.68
CA ASP A 97 -11.69 2.72 4.46
C ASP A 97 -10.50 3.09 3.57
N CYS A 98 -9.39 3.47 4.21
CA CYS A 98 -8.15 3.88 3.56
C CYS A 98 -6.99 2.94 3.86
N ILE A 99 -6.14 2.73 2.85
CA ILE A 99 -4.92 1.94 2.94
C ILE A 99 -3.72 2.86 2.80
N TYR A 100 -2.96 2.99 3.88
CA TYR A 100 -1.71 3.72 3.96
C TYR A 100 -0.57 2.75 3.62
N PHE A 101 0.16 3.05 2.55
CA PHE A 101 1.21 2.16 2.06
C PHE A 101 2.53 2.89 1.85
N ILE A 102 3.61 2.15 2.08
CA ILE A 102 4.98 2.59 1.86
C ILE A 102 5.65 1.57 0.93
N PRO A 103 6.49 2.02 -0.04
CA PRO A 103 7.12 1.13 -1.00
C PRO A 103 8.15 0.23 -0.35
N ASP A 104 8.07 -1.04 -0.72
CA ASP A 104 9.00 -2.09 -0.30
C ASP A 104 9.64 -2.84 -1.49
N HIS A 105 9.35 -2.39 -2.72
CA HIS A 105 10.00 -2.94 -3.90
C HIS A 105 11.50 -2.56 -3.95
N PRO A 106 12.36 -3.40 -4.57
CA PRO A 106 13.77 -3.11 -4.75
C PRO A 106 13.95 -1.73 -5.39
N ARG A 107 14.73 -0.87 -4.74
CA ARG A 107 14.99 0.47 -5.24
C ARG A 107 16.07 0.43 -6.32
N PRO A 108 15.91 1.20 -7.41
CA PRO A 108 17.05 1.65 -8.19
C PRO A 108 18.11 2.26 -7.27
N LYS A 109 19.39 2.00 -7.53
CA LYS A 109 20.53 2.48 -6.71
C LYS A 109 20.53 4.00 -6.50
N PHE A 110 19.85 4.75 -7.36
CA PHE A 110 19.77 6.21 -7.34
C PHE A 110 18.33 6.74 -7.27
N CYS A 111 17.47 6.15 -6.41
CA CYS A 111 16.18 6.77 -6.12
C CYS A 111 16.33 7.86 -5.04
N PRO A 112 16.22 9.16 -5.39
CA PRO A 112 16.43 10.25 -4.44
C PRO A 112 15.30 10.36 -3.41
N ASN A 113 14.11 9.82 -3.71
CA ASN A 113 12.97 9.84 -2.80
C ASN A 113 12.58 8.40 -2.40
N PRO A 114 12.86 7.97 -1.15
CA PRO A 114 12.52 6.64 -0.65
C PRO A 114 11.01 6.40 -0.53
N LEU A 115 10.21 7.47 -0.56
CA LEU A 115 8.75 7.46 -0.40
C LEU A 115 8.00 7.80 -1.69
N ARG A 116 8.68 7.81 -2.85
CA ARG A 116 8.11 8.20 -4.16
C ARG A 116 6.80 7.49 -4.52
N ASP A 117 6.67 6.23 -4.15
CA ASP A 117 5.50 5.39 -4.38
C ASP A 117 4.77 5.07 -3.06
N SER A 118 4.78 5.99 -2.11
CA SER A 118 3.97 5.88 -0.88
C SER A 118 2.71 6.72 -1.05
N GLY A 119 1.62 6.26 -0.45
CA GLY A 119 0.34 6.92 -0.63
C GLY A 119 -0.72 6.44 0.34
N VAL A 120 -1.88 7.05 0.18
CA VAL A 120 -3.13 6.64 0.79
C VAL A 120 -4.06 6.24 -0.34
N TYR A 121 -4.50 4.98 -0.35
CA TYR A 121 -5.53 4.50 -1.25
C TYR A 121 -6.87 4.55 -0.54
N ASN A 122 -7.79 5.35 -1.07
CA ASN A 122 -9.15 5.41 -0.56
C ASN A 122 -10.00 4.35 -1.28
N MET A 123 -10.53 3.38 -0.54
CA MET A 123 -11.30 2.28 -1.11
C MET A 123 -12.65 2.71 -1.68
N ARG A 124 -13.24 3.77 -1.10
CA ARG A 124 -14.55 4.29 -1.52
C ARG A 124 -14.47 4.94 -2.89
N THR A 125 -13.41 5.73 -3.14
CA THR A 125 -13.22 6.46 -4.40
C THR A 125 -12.34 5.71 -5.40
N GLY A 126 -11.54 4.74 -4.94
CA GLY A 126 -10.52 4.07 -5.75
C GLY A 126 -9.33 4.94 -6.11
N THR A 127 -9.11 6.07 -5.42
CA THR A 127 -8.04 7.03 -5.72
C THR A 127 -6.83 6.83 -4.83
N ILE A 128 -5.64 7.05 -5.39
CA ILE A 128 -4.38 7.09 -4.63
C ILE A 128 -3.93 8.54 -4.46
N THR A 129 -3.82 9.00 -3.22
CA THR A 129 -3.23 10.29 -2.86
C THR A 129 -1.78 10.06 -2.41
N PRO A 130 -0.77 10.64 -3.08
CA PRO A 130 0.62 10.46 -2.66
C PRO A 130 0.87 11.07 -1.28
N LEU A 131 1.64 10.37 -0.43
CA LEU A 131 2.05 10.91 0.89
C LEU A 131 3.04 12.07 0.76
N MET A 132 3.74 12.17 -0.37
CA MET A 132 4.63 13.28 -0.71
C MET A 132 4.40 13.71 -2.16
N SER A 133 3.76 14.87 -2.35
CA SER A 133 3.46 15.44 -3.69
C SER A 133 4.34 16.63 -4.09
N GLY A 134 5.37 16.99 -3.30
CA GLY A 134 6.16 18.22 -3.52
C GLY A 134 7.66 18.01 -3.59
N THR A 135 8.30 18.76 -4.49
CA THR A 135 9.75 18.92 -4.81
C THR A 135 10.66 19.31 -3.63
N THR A 136 10.23 19.12 -2.38
CA THR A 136 10.95 19.55 -1.17
C THR A 136 11.15 18.41 -0.18
N ALA A 137 11.29 17.17 -0.64
CA ALA A 137 12.10 16.24 0.12
C ALA A 137 13.53 16.77 -0.03
N ALA A 138 14.02 17.55 0.95
CA ALA A 138 15.45 17.77 1.13
C ALA A 138 16.11 16.45 0.83
N VAL A 139 16.96 16.40 -0.21
CA VAL A 139 17.52 15.16 -0.75
C VAL A 139 17.94 14.33 0.44
N LEU A 140 17.12 13.34 0.78
CA LEU A 140 17.39 12.46 1.90
C LEU A 140 18.58 11.69 1.36
N ARG A 141 19.78 12.16 1.71
CA ARG A 141 21.04 11.47 1.47
C ARG A 141 20.97 10.22 2.34
N CYS A 142 20.15 9.26 1.90
CA CYS A 142 20.04 7.95 2.49
C CYS A 142 21.32 7.23 2.11
N VAL A 143 22.31 7.31 3.00
CA VAL A 143 23.45 6.42 3.00
C VAL A 143 22.95 5.07 3.50
N GLY A 144 22.70 4.12 2.59
CA GLY A 144 22.37 2.73 2.91
C GLY A 144 21.00 2.21 2.42
N HIS A 145 20.80 0.90 2.55
CA HIS A 145 19.62 0.16 2.12
C HIS A 145 18.43 0.26 3.10
N TRP A 146 18.13 1.47 3.60
CA TRP A 146 17.06 1.65 4.59
C TRP A 146 15.68 1.38 4.01
N ARG A 147 14.95 0.47 4.65
CA ARG A 147 13.55 0.15 4.31
C ARG A 147 12.63 0.83 5.31
N PRO A 148 11.80 1.79 4.87
CA PRO A 148 10.84 2.44 5.75
C PRO A 148 9.84 1.44 6.30
N THR A 149 9.38 1.69 7.51
CA THR A 149 8.37 0.88 8.19
C THR A 149 7.43 1.79 8.98
N TRP A 150 6.24 1.29 9.27
CA TRP A 150 5.28 1.99 10.11
C TRP A 150 5.66 1.87 11.58
N LEU A 151 5.59 2.99 12.29
CA LEU A 151 5.76 3.03 13.74
C LEU A 151 4.44 3.42 14.38
N PHE A 152 4.03 2.67 15.39
CA PHE A 152 2.78 2.90 16.12
C PHE A 152 3.09 3.21 17.56
N HIS A 153 2.40 4.21 18.11
CA HIS A 153 2.47 4.48 19.53
C HIS A 153 1.94 3.25 20.31
N PRO A 154 2.54 2.86 21.46
CA PRO A 154 2.11 1.67 22.21
C PRO A 154 0.64 1.69 22.65
N LYS A 155 0.06 2.89 22.83
CA LYS A 155 -1.37 3.08 23.17
C LYS A 155 -2.32 2.90 21.98
N ALA A 156 -1.80 2.65 20.78
CA ALA A 156 -2.57 2.39 19.57
C ALA A 156 -2.70 0.88 19.28
N VAL A 157 -2.60 0.05 20.31
CA VAL A 157 -2.74 -1.41 20.28
C VAL A 157 -4.07 -1.78 20.90
#